data_AF-A0A2N0VMG7-F1
#
_entry.id   AF-A0A2N0VMG7-F1
#
_cell.length_a   1.000
_cell.length_b   1.000
_cell.length_c   1.000
_cell.angle_alpha   90.00
_cell.angle_beta   90.00
_cell.angle_gamma   90.00
#
_symmetry.space_group_name_H-M   'P 1'
#
loop_
_entity.id
_entity.type
_entity.pdbx_description
1 polymer ?
#
loop_
_entity_poly.entity_id
_entity_poly.type
_entity_poly.pdbx_seq_one_letter_code
_entity_poly.pdbx_strand_id
1 'polypeptide(L)'
;MDQVTKTESSTANSNYKDADNNGIPDEGEVVTGTYKALYAYDDNGNVYFDLGDGRVQGNVDSVDELDQETLTTCDYKNQYRGDFGNDPSLDSGWVKNNINCKGYDDNGSYSYTMVHETDPRYTGNPDWEIWGTWEYSTYVVNGVGNVVRPENHVGS
;
A
#
# COMPACT_ATOMS: atom_id res chain seq x y z
N MET A 1 8.04 34.69 5.60
CA MET A 1 8.49 33.59 4.73
C MET A 1 8.60 32.38 5.62
N ASP A 2 7.46 31.73 5.87
CA ASP A 2 7.38 30.58 6.76
C ASP A 2 7.82 29.33 5.98
N GLN A 3 8.84 28.67 6.53
CA GLN A 3 9.38 27.42 6.01
C GLN A 3 8.36 26.31 6.26
N VAL A 4 7.94 25.68 5.17
CA VAL A 4 7.10 24.49 5.13
C VAL A 4 7.76 23.39 5.97
N THR A 5 7.09 22.99 7.03
CA THR A 5 7.45 21.84 7.86
C THR A 5 7.39 20.59 6.99
N LYS A 6 8.57 20.04 6.68
CA LYS A 6 8.75 18.75 6.01
C LYS A 6 8.08 17.68 6.87
N THR A 7 6.92 17.18 6.46
CA THR A 7 6.22 16.09 7.13
C THR A 7 7.15 14.87 7.13
N GLU A 8 7.41 14.34 8.32
CA GLU A 8 8.33 13.24 8.57
C GLU A 8 7.91 12.02 7.75
N SER A 9 8.71 11.68 6.73
CA SER A 9 8.62 10.41 6.03
C SER A 9 9.09 9.30 6.98
N SER A 10 8.46 8.14 6.86
CA SER A 10 8.50 7.01 7.79
C SER A 10 9.86 6.76 8.45
N THR A 11 9.91 6.84 9.78
CA THR A 11 11.06 6.32 10.54
C THR A 11 10.87 4.83 10.78
N ALA A 12 11.50 4.01 9.95
CA ALA A 12 11.82 2.64 10.36
C ALA A 12 12.76 2.74 11.57
N ASN A 13 12.33 2.24 12.73
CA ASN A 13 13.22 2.16 13.90
C ASN A 13 14.24 1.04 13.66
N SER A 14 15.43 1.40 13.15
CA SER A 14 16.53 0.48 12.89
C SER A 14 17.66 0.63 13.92
N ASN A 15 18.33 -0.48 14.22
CA ASN A 15 19.57 -0.49 15.02
C ASN A 15 20.86 -0.48 14.17
N TYR A 16 20.74 -0.39 12.84
CA TYR A 16 21.84 -0.59 11.89
C TYR A 16 22.08 0.66 11.03
N LYS A 17 23.23 0.69 10.34
CA LYS A 17 23.60 1.84 9.49
C LYS A 17 22.79 1.82 8.20
N ASP A 18 22.41 3.02 7.79
CA ASP A 18 21.89 3.38 6.46
C ASP A 18 23.00 4.22 5.79
N ALA A 19 23.87 3.57 5.01
CA ALA A 19 25.05 4.20 4.43
C ALA A 19 24.73 5.04 3.19
N ASP A 20 23.65 4.71 2.47
CA ASP A 20 23.22 5.42 1.28
C ASP A 20 22.12 6.49 1.54
N ASN A 21 21.62 6.55 2.78
CA ASN A 21 20.59 7.46 3.29
C ASN A 21 19.24 7.33 2.56
N ASN A 22 18.86 6.11 2.18
CA ASN A 22 17.57 5.84 1.55
C ASN A 22 16.42 5.63 2.57
N GLY A 23 16.71 5.61 3.87
CA GLY A 23 15.75 5.38 4.95
C GLY A 23 15.60 3.90 5.35
N ILE A 24 16.44 3.01 4.82
CA ILE A 24 16.43 1.55 5.02
C ILE A 24 17.83 1.11 5.51
N PRO A 25 17.94 0.08 6.38
CA PRO A 25 19.23 -0.39 6.87
C PRO A 25 19.93 -1.33 5.88
N ASP A 26 21.25 -1.20 5.74
CA ASP A 26 22.04 -1.96 4.75
C ASP A 26 22.26 -3.45 5.11
N GLU A 27 22.05 -3.86 6.37
CA GLU A 27 22.45 -5.19 6.89
C GLU A 27 21.37 -6.29 6.75
N GLY A 28 20.42 -6.16 5.80
CA GLY A 28 19.34 -7.14 5.64
C GLY A 28 18.44 -7.20 6.87
N GLU A 29 18.25 -6.05 7.53
CA GLU A 29 17.42 -5.98 8.73
C GLU A 29 15.94 -6.08 8.35
N VAL A 30 15.22 -6.95 9.06
CA VAL A 30 13.77 -6.97 9.01
C VAL A 30 13.23 -5.75 9.75
N VAL A 31 12.77 -4.76 9.00
CA VAL A 31 12.17 -3.54 9.53
C VAL A 31 10.65 -3.65 9.59
N THR A 32 10.03 -2.86 10.47
CA THR A 32 8.57 -2.69 10.54
C THR A 32 8.23 -1.24 10.28
N GLY A 33 7.25 -0.99 9.42
CA GLY A 33 6.83 0.36 9.11
C GLY A 33 5.35 0.47 8.80
N THR A 34 4.91 1.71 8.61
CA THR A 34 3.53 2.05 8.28
C THR A 34 3.54 3.34 7.46
N TYR A 35 2.76 3.36 6.38
CA TYR A 35 2.53 4.56 5.58
C TYR A 35 1.05 4.66 5.20
N LYS A 36 0.65 5.85 4.77
CA LYS A 36 -0.70 6.11 4.26
C LYS A 36 -0.60 6.50 2.80
N ALA A 37 -1.51 5.99 1.98
CA ALA A 37 -1.61 6.35 0.57
C ALA A 37 -3.06 6.74 0.25
N LEU A 38 -3.26 7.59 -0.75
CA LEU A 38 -4.56 8.05 -1.19
C LEU A 38 -4.76 7.70 -2.66
N TYR A 39 -5.76 6.86 -2.92
CA TYR A 39 -6.21 6.57 -4.28
C TYR A 39 -7.53 7.28 -4.54
N ALA A 40 -7.63 8.03 -5.62
CA ALA A 40 -8.83 8.75 -6.00
C ALA A 40 -9.09 8.57 -7.50
N TYR A 41 -10.34 8.39 -7.89
CA TYR A 41 -10.74 8.22 -9.28
C TYR A 41 -12.14 8.73 -9.53
N ASP A 42 -12.47 8.96 -10.81
CA ASP A 42 -13.82 9.32 -11.27
C ASP A 42 -14.36 8.34 -12.34
N ASP A 43 -15.64 8.45 -12.67
CA ASP A 43 -16.31 7.57 -13.66
C ASP A 43 -15.82 7.85 -15.11
N ASN A 44 -15.09 8.95 -15.32
CA ASN A 44 -14.48 9.26 -16.60
C ASN A 44 -13.14 8.53 -16.82
N GLY A 45 -12.68 7.76 -15.83
CA GLY A 45 -11.41 7.03 -15.87
C GLY A 45 -10.19 7.89 -15.53
N ASN A 46 -10.40 9.06 -14.92
CA ASN A 46 -9.30 9.82 -14.35
C ASN A 46 -8.91 9.26 -12.98
N VAL A 47 -7.62 9.27 -12.69
CA VAL A 47 -7.04 8.64 -11.51
C VAL A 47 -5.91 9.50 -10.96
N TYR A 48 -5.95 9.71 -9.65
CA TYR A 48 -4.89 10.29 -8.84
C TYR A 48 -4.48 9.28 -7.76
N PHE A 49 -3.18 9.00 -7.63
CA PHE A 49 -2.66 8.09 -6.61
C PHE A 49 -1.41 8.66 -5.93
N ASP A 50 -1.57 9.15 -4.70
CA ASP A 50 -0.47 9.48 -3.81
C ASP A 50 -0.02 8.22 -3.06
N LEU A 51 1.22 7.78 -3.29
CA LEU A 51 1.79 6.59 -2.66
C LEU A 51 2.20 6.80 -1.20
N GLY A 52 2.19 8.05 -0.71
CA GLY A 52 2.53 8.37 0.68
C GLY A 52 4.02 8.55 0.95
N ASP A 53 4.87 8.43 -0.06
CA ASP A 53 6.32 8.59 0.00
C ASP A 53 6.82 9.78 -0.83
N GLY A 54 5.90 10.64 -1.28
CA GLY A 54 6.17 11.80 -2.13
C GLY A 54 6.10 11.50 -3.63
N ARG A 55 5.89 10.24 -4.04
CA ARG A 55 5.56 9.89 -5.42
C ARG A 55 4.05 9.95 -5.63
N VAL A 56 3.65 10.54 -6.76
CA VAL A 56 2.28 10.55 -7.25
C VAL A 56 2.25 9.82 -8.60
N GLN A 57 1.24 8.98 -8.79
CA GLN A 57 0.94 8.28 -10.03
C GLN A 57 -0.48 8.64 -10.46
N GLY A 58 -0.81 8.45 -11.75
CA GLY A 58 -2.12 8.78 -12.28
C GLY A 58 -2.05 9.50 -13.62
N ASN A 59 -3.22 9.87 -14.14
CA ASN A 59 -3.34 10.66 -15.37
C ASN A 59 -3.78 12.11 -15.10
N VAL A 60 -3.98 12.48 -13.83
CA VAL A 60 -4.22 13.86 -13.37
C VAL A 60 -3.21 14.23 -12.28
N ASP A 61 -2.93 15.53 -12.12
CA ASP A 61 -1.91 16.01 -11.19
C ASP A 61 -2.46 16.23 -9.76
N SER A 62 -3.78 16.27 -9.60
CA SER A 62 -4.45 16.51 -8.32
C SER A 62 -5.86 15.92 -8.24
N VAL A 63 -6.34 15.68 -7.02
CA VAL A 63 -7.73 15.24 -6.76
C VAL A 63 -8.77 16.26 -7.24
N ASP A 64 -8.42 17.56 -7.25
CA ASP A 64 -9.32 18.63 -7.67
C ASP A 64 -9.61 18.62 -9.19
N GLU A 65 -8.79 17.92 -9.98
CA GLU A 65 -9.00 17.72 -11.42
C GLU A 65 -9.98 16.59 -11.75
N LEU A 66 -10.30 15.75 -10.77
CA LEU A 66 -11.30 14.69 -10.92
C LEU A 66 -12.71 15.28 -10.96
N ASP A 67 -13.61 14.60 -11.65
CA ASP A 67 -15.04 14.93 -11.61
C ASP A 67 -15.61 14.70 -10.20
N GLN A 68 -15.88 15.81 -9.51
CA GLN A 68 -16.32 15.79 -8.12
C GLN A 68 -17.72 15.20 -7.92
N GLU A 69 -18.54 15.10 -8.97
CA GLU A 69 -19.86 14.45 -8.88
C GLU A 69 -19.74 12.92 -8.87
N THR A 70 -18.69 12.40 -9.49
CA THR A 70 -18.44 10.95 -9.63
C THR A 70 -17.18 10.48 -8.91
N LEU A 71 -16.61 11.34 -8.05
CA LEU A 71 -15.41 11.07 -7.29
C LEU A 71 -15.61 9.95 -6.27
N THR A 72 -14.68 8.99 -6.31
CA THR A 72 -14.44 8.03 -5.23
C THR A 72 -13.01 8.16 -4.73
N THR A 73 -12.85 8.18 -3.40
CA THR A 73 -11.55 8.19 -2.74
C THR A 73 -11.40 6.98 -1.82
N CYS A 74 -10.20 6.44 -1.75
CA CYS A 74 -9.85 5.31 -0.90
C CYS A 74 -8.56 5.63 -0.12
N ASP A 75 -8.70 5.71 1.20
CA ASP A 75 -7.58 5.88 2.12
C ASP A 75 -6.97 4.52 2.46
N TYR A 76 -5.70 4.35 2.13
CA TYR A 76 -4.93 3.16 2.45
C TYR A 76 -4.09 3.40 3.70
N LYS A 77 -4.17 2.49 4.66
CA LYS A 77 -3.21 2.34 5.75
C LYS A 77 -2.44 1.05 5.54
N ASN A 78 -1.22 1.20 5.02
CA ASN A 78 -0.28 0.12 4.79
C ASN A 78 0.58 -0.10 6.02
N GLN A 79 0.72 -1.34 6.44
CA GLN A 79 1.67 -1.76 7.47
C GLN A 79 2.52 -2.87 6.87
N TYR A 80 3.82 -2.84 7.09
CA TYR A 80 4.69 -3.88 6.58
C TYR A 80 5.67 -4.33 7.63
N ARG A 81 6.15 -5.55 7.47
CA ARG A 81 7.34 -6.05 8.13
C ARG A 81 8.11 -6.89 7.13
N GLY A 82 9.38 -6.56 6.90
CA GLY A 82 10.17 -7.29 5.93
C GLY A 82 11.57 -6.73 5.75
N ASP A 83 12.35 -7.46 4.98
CA ASP A 83 13.64 -7.02 4.46
C ASP A 83 13.43 -6.41 3.07
N PHE A 84 14.23 -5.41 2.76
CA PHE A 84 14.23 -4.66 1.51
C PHE A 84 15.40 -5.02 0.60
N GLY A 85 16.34 -5.88 1.05
CA GLY A 85 17.44 -6.36 0.20
C GLY A 85 18.35 -5.23 -0.32
N ASN A 86 18.38 -4.09 0.38
CA ASN A 86 19.02 -2.85 -0.07
C ASN A 86 18.40 -2.23 -1.35
N ASP A 87 17.10 -2.40 -1.55
CA ASP A 87 16.33 -1.72 -2.58
C ASP A 87 15.01 -1.11 -2.05
N PRO A 88 14.34 -0.21 -2.80
CA PRO A 88 13.12 0.45 -2.32
C PRO A 88 11.89 -0.46 -2.21
N SER A 89 11.99 -1.72 -2.65
CA SER A 89 10.91 -2.70 -2.72
C SER A 89 11.13 -3.78 -1.67
N LEU A 90 10.02 -4.30 -1.14
CA LEU A 90 10.08 -5.32 -0.10
C LEU A 90 10.44 -6.68 -0.74
N ASP A 91 11.55 -7.28 -0.32
CA ASP A 91 12.06 -8.56 -0.83
C ASP A 91 11.57 -9.75 0.02
N SER A 92 11.10 -9.51 1.25
CA SER A 92 10.53 -10.57 2.09
C SER A 92 9.52 -10.07 3.14
N GLY A 93 8.79 -11.00 3.77
CA GLY A 93 7.92 -10.70 4.92
C GLY A 93 6.45 -10.54 4.56
N TRP A 94 5.80 -9.48 5.05
CA TRP A 94 4.37 -9.28 4.85
C TRP A 94 3.95 -7.81 4.77
N VAL A 95 2.84 -7.58 4.08
CA VAL A 95 2.17 -6.28 3.96
C VAL A 95 0.71 -6.43 4.35
N LYS A 96 0.21 -5.58 5.25
CA LYS A 96 -1.20 -5.48 5.62
C LYS A 96 -1.76 -4.16 5.16
N ASN A 97 -2.85 -4.23 4.41
CA ASN A 97 -3.63 -3.09 3.97
C ASN A 97 -4.91 -2.97 4.79
N ASN A 98 -5.26 -1.76 5.18
CA ASN A 98 -6.61 -1.41 5.61
C ASN A 98 -7.05 -0.23 4.75
N ILE A 99 -8.15 -0.41 4.02
CA ILE A 99 -8.62 0.50 3.00
C ILE A 99 -10.00 0.97 3.40
N ASN A 100 -10.25 2.27 3.36
CA ASN A 100 -11.57 2.83 3.53
C ASN A 100 -11.89 3.68 2.32
N CYS A 101 -12.91 3.28 1.58
CA CYS A 101 -13.38 3.99 0.41
C CYS A 101 -14.63 4.81 0.73
N LYS A 102 -14.79 5.92 0.03
CA LYS A 102 -15.95 6.79 0.12
C LYS A 102 -16.15 7.50 -1.21
N GLY A 103 -17.38 7.51 -1.70
CA GLY A 103 -17.71 8.27 -2.90
C GLY A 103 -18.88 7.69 -3.68
N TYR A 104 -18.79 7.91 -4.99
CA TYR A 104 -19.84 7.65 -5.96
C TYR A 104 -20.20 6.16 -6.05
N ASP A 105 -19.20 5.30 -6.26
CA ASP A 105 -19.39 3.87 -6.54
C ASP A 105 -18.84 2.94 -5.44
N ASP A 106 -18.03 3.45 -4.50
CA ASP A 106 -17.52 2.67 -3.37
C ASP A 106 -17.63 3.44 -2.04
N ASN A 107 -18.20 2.78 -1.03
CA ASN A 107 -18.27 3.25 0.36
C ASN A 107 -17.85 2.15 1.35
N GLY A 108 -17.03 1.21 0.87
CA GLY A 108 -16.61 0.01 1.57
C GLY A 108 -15.41 0.22 2.49
N SER A 109 -15.16 -0.81 3.30
CA SER A 109 -13.96 -0.91 4.14
C SER A 109 -13.40 -2.31 4.01
N TYR A 110 -12.11 -2.39 3.69
CA TYR A 110 -11.43 -3.61 3.27
C TYR A 110 -10.16 -3.79 4.08
N SER A 111 -9.77 -5.04 4.35
CA SER A 111 -8.45 -5.36 4.88
C SER A 111 -7.91 -6.61 4.23
N TYR A 112 -6.66 -6.57 3.77
CA TYR A 112 -5.97 -7.77 3.34
C TYR A 112 -4.55 -7.82 3.89
N THR A 113 -4.00 -9.02 3.94
CA THR A 113 -2.59 -9.27 4.22
C THR A 113 -2.00 -10.04 3.05
N MET A 114 -0.87 -9.57 2.54
CA MET A 114 -0.02 -10.23 1.55
C MET A 114 1.23 -10.75 2.27
N VAL A 115 1.72 -11.91 1.86
CA VAL A 115 2.86 -12.58 2.47
C VAL A 115 3.81 -13.10 1.38
N HIS A 116 5.11 -12.99 1.63
CA HIS A 116 6.16 -13.56 0.79
C HIS A 116 6.34 -15.06 1.11
N GLU A 117 6.93 -15.84 0.20
CA GLU A 117 7.21 -17.29 0.40
C GLU A 117 8.03 -17.63 1.64
N THR A 118 8.77 -16.66 2.18
CA THR A 118 9.55 -16.81 3.41
C THR A 118 8.72 -16.65 4.69
N ASP A 119 7.47 -16.18 4.59
CA ASP A 119 6.56 -16.05 5.73
C ASP A 119 5.84 -17.38 6.01
N PRO A 120 5.72 -17.83 7.27
CA PRO A 120 5.10 -19.12 7.61
C PRO A 120 3.60 -19.24 7.27
N ARG A 121 2.94 -18.13 6.91
CA ARG A 121 1.55 -18.14 6.44
C ARG A 121 1.42 -18.41 4.94
N TYR A 122 2.52 -18.35 4.19
CA TYR A 122 2.54 -18.64 2.76
C TYR A 122 2.20 -20.11 2.50
N THR A 123 1.38 -20.34 1.48
CA THR A 123 0.82 -21.63 1.12
C THR A 123 1.26 -22.10 -0.27
N GLY A 124 1.72 -21.18 -1.13
CA GLY A 124 2.06 -21.45 -2.52
C GLY A 124 0.83 -21.67 -3.38
N ASN A 125 -0.28 -20.99 -3.06
CA ASN A 125 -1.52 -21.15 -3.79
C ASN A 125 -1.54 -20.21 -5.01
N PRO A 126 -1.52 -20.73 -6.25
CA PRO A 126 -1.50 -19.90 -7.46
C PRO A 126 -2.76 -19.03 -7.60
N ASP A 127 -3.89 -19.42 -7.00
CA ASP A 127 -5.11 -18.60 -7.04
C ASP A 127 -4.98 -17.31 -6.21
N TRP A 128 -3.97 -17.22 -5.34
CA TRP A 128 -3.72 -16.12 -4.41
C TRP A 128 -2.42 -15.38 -4.75
N GLU A 129 -1.71 -15.79 -5.80
CA GLU A 129 -0.45 -15.20 -6.26
C GLU A 129 -0.65 -13.76 -6.75
N ILE A 130 0.28 -12.88 -6.39
CA ILE A 130 0.26 -11.45 -6.73
C ILE A 130 1.53 -11.08 -7.49
N TRP A 131 2.70 -11.37 -6.92
CA TRP A 131 4.00 -10.96 -7.45
C TRP A 131 5.00 -12.13 -7.49
N GLY A 132 4.63 -13.26 -8.10
CA GLY A 132 5.49 -14.44 -8.17
C GLY A 132 5.65 -15.14 -6.83
N THR A 133 6.46 -14.56 -5.95
CA THR A 133 6.79 -15.07 -4.61
C THR A 133 5.89 -14.50 -3.51
N TRP A 134 4.90 -13.68 -3.87
CA TRP A 134 3.94 -13.07 -2.95
C TRP A 134 2.53 -13.60 -3.20
N GLU A 135 1.80 -13.90 -2.13
CA GLU A 135 0.39 -14.26 -2.18
C GLU A 135 -0.45 -13.50 -1.16
N TYR A 136 -1.75 -13.41 -1.40
CA TYR A 136 -2.70 -13.04 -0.35
C TYR A 136 -2.68 -14.14 0.73
N SER A 137 -2.73 -13.73 2.00
CA SER A 137 -2.95 -14.64 3.14
C SER A 137 -4.34 -14.45 3.74
N THR A 138 -4.85 -13.22 3.72
CA THR A 138 -6.20 -12.88 4.19
C THR A 138 -6.78 -11.75 3.36
N TYR A 139 -8.10 -11.77 3.15
CA TYR A 139 -8.87 -10.65 2.64
C TYR A 139 -10.25 -10.62 3.30
N VAL A 140 -10.60 -9.46 3.83
CA VAL A 140 -11.79 -9.24 4.66
C VAL A 140 -12.49 -7.98 4.16
N VAL A 141 -13.80 -8.11 3.94
CA VAL A 141 -14.67 -6.97 3.62
C VAL A 141 -15.56 -6.70 4.82
N ASN A 142 -15.62 -5.45 5.26
CA ASN A 142 -16.48 -5.06 6.37
C ASN A 142 -17.96 -5.36 6.04
N GLY A 143 -18.69 -5.94 6.99
CA GLY A 143 -20.07 -6.37 6.80
C GLY A 143 -20.24 -7.72 6.07
N VAL A 144 -19.17 -8.29 5.48
CA VAL A 144 -19.21 -9.60 4.80
C VAL A 144 -18.33 -10.65 5.51
N GLY A 145 -17.15 -10.27 5.98
CA GLY A 145 -16.18 -11.18 6.59
C GLY A 145 -15.08 -11.59 5.61
N ASN A 146 -14.46 -12.76 5.84
CA ASN A 146 -13.45 -13.30 4.93
C ASN A 146 -14.09 -13.59 3.58
N VAL A 147 -13.59 -12.97 2.51
CA VAL A 147 -14.05 -13.29 1.16
C VAL A 147 -12.91 -13.95 0.40
N VAL A 148 -13.27 -14.80 -0.55
CA VAL A 148 -12.33 -15.77 -1.14
C VAL A 148 -11.41 -15.12 -2.20
N ARG A 149 -11.55 -13.82 -2.49
CA ARG A 149 -10.70 -13.06 -3.43
C ARG A 149 -11.04 -11.54 -3.42
N PRO A 150 -10.09 -10.61 -3.65
CA PRO A 150 -10.42 -9.24 -4.04
C PRO A 150 -11.06 -9.18 -5.43
N GLU A 151 -12.29 -8.67 -5.54
CA GLU A 151 -12.98 -8.52 -6.84
C GLU A 151 -12.37 -7.37 -7.67
N ASN A 152 -11.76 -6.38 -7.03
CA ASN A 152 -11.06 -5.27 -7.66
C ASN A 152 -9.59 -5.27 -7.23
N HIS A 153 -8.72 -5.87 -8.06
CA HIS A 153 -7.27 -5.79 -7.85
C HIS A 153 -6.77 -4.43 -8.31
N VAL A 154 -5.86 -3.82 -7.54
CA VAL A 154 -5.10 -2.66 -8.01
C VAL A 154 -4.01 -3.20 -8.95
N GLY A 155 -4.08 -2.88 -10.24
CA GLY A 155 -3.02 -3.17 -11.22
C GLY A 155 -3.34 -4.15 -12.36
N SER A 156 -4.62 -4.38 -12.70
CA SER A 156 -5.00 -5.04 -13.96
C SER A 156 -5.15 -4.06 -15.12
#